data_AF-A0A9E5Z0J4-F1
#
_entry.id   AF-A0A9E5Z0J4-F1
#
_cell.length_a   1.000
_cell.length_b   1.000
_cell.length_c   1.000
_cell.angle_alpha   90.00
_cell.angle_beta   90.00
_cell.angle_gamma   90.00
#
_symmetry.space_group_name_H-M   'P 1'
#
loop_
_entity.id
_entity.type
_entity.pdbx_description
1 polymer ?
#
loop_
_entity_poly.entity_id
_entity_poly.type
_entity_poly.pdbx_seq_one_letter_code
_entity_poly.pdbx_strand_id
1 'polypeptide(L)'
;MPRQKKKGGSATRETLRDASSDEVLAAIIARMEECPNAEALNDEVIMPLILALEKVCEARGYLMNIYGDRSNITVTTPDDAETIYHLIEEYLDTSALD
;
A
#
# COMPACT_ATOMS: atom_id res chain seq x y z
N MET A 1 30.49 -34.74 28.84
CA MET A 1 30.29 -33.53 28.01
C MET A 1 28.84 -33.52 27.49
N PRO A 2 27.99 -32.52 27.80
CA PRO A 2 26.68 -32.42 27.17
C PRO A 2 26.74 -31.48 25.95
N ARG A 3 26.23 -31.97 24.81
CA ARG A 3 26.05 -31.20 23.57
C ARG A 3 24.90 -30.20 23.74
N GLN A 4 25.19 -28.90 23.65
CA GLN A 4 24.16 -27.87 23.50
C GLN A 4 23.58 -27.90 22.08
N LYS A 5 22.27 -28.14 21.98
CA LYS A 5 21.48 -27.87 20.77
C LYS A 5 21.25 -26.36 20.65
N LYS A 6 21.82 -25.71 19.63
CA LYS A 6 21.47 -24.33 19.25
C LYS A 6 20.03 -24.31 18.72
N LYS A 7 19.12 -23.66 19.45
CA LYS A 7 17.81 -23.22 18.96
C LYS A 7 18.02 -21.98 18.07
N GLY A 8 18.06 -22.15 16.76
CA GLY A 8 17.93 -21.07 15.79
C GLY A 8 16.45 -20.93 15.42
N GLY A 9 15.67 -20.22 16.25
CA GLY A 9 14.24 -20.00 16.03
C GLY A 9 13.97 -18.56 15.59
N SER A 10 13.58 -18.40 14.32
CA SER A 10 12.50 -17.50 13.88
C SER A 10 12.46 -16.06 14.46
N ALA A 11 13.57 -15.33 14.47
CA ALA A 11 13.61 -13.93 14.89
C ALA A 11 14.15 -12.99 13.79
N THR A 12 13.98 -13.35 12.53
CA THR A 12 14.70 -12.69 11.43
C THR A 12 13.86 -12.34 10.23
N ARG A 13 12.65 -12.87 10.03
CA ARG A 13 11.92 -12.61 8.77
C ARG A 13 10.87 -11.51 8.85
N GLU A 14 10.33 -11.27 10.04
CA GLU A 14 9.27 -10.28 10.30
C GLU A 14 9.89 -8.92 10.67
N THR A 15 10.86 -8.93 11.58
CA THR A 15 11.68 -7.76 11.96
C THR A 15 12.51 -7.16 10.82
N LEU A 16 12.97 -7.98 9.87
CA LEU A 16 13.66 -7.47 8.66
C LEU A 16 12.69 -6.88 7.62
N ARG A 17 11.41 -7.30 7.64
CA ARG A 17 10.40 -6.84 6.70
C ARG A 17 9.86 -5.46 7.10
N ASP A 18 9.69 -5.24 8.40
CA ASP A 18 9.30 -3.93 8.95
C ASP A 18 10.40 -2.89 8.73
N ALA A 19 11.66 -3.22 9.03
CA ALA A 19 12.79 -2.32 8.77
C ALA A 19 12.92 -1.96 7.27
N SER A 20 12.73 -2.93 6.38
CA SER A 20 12.77 -2.69 4.93
C SER A 20 11.59 -1.84 4.43
N SER A 21 10.41 -1.94 5.06
CA SER A 21 9.26 -1.13 4.68
C SER A 21 9.43 0.33 5.11
N ASP A 22 9.96 0.55 6.32
CA ASP A 22 10.25 1.88 6.85
C ASP A 22 11.35 2.58 6.05
N GLU A 23 12.37 1.85 5.60
CA GLU A 23 13.41 2.38 4.72
C GLU A 23 12.85 2.86 3.36
N VAL A 24 11.94 2.09 2.77
CA VAL A 24 11.28 2.47 1.51
C VAL A 24 10.39 3.70 1.70
N LEU A 25 9.61 3.75 2.78
CA LEU A 25 8.78 4.90 3.10
C LEU A 25 9.63 6.16 3.32
N ALA A 26 10.71 6.05 4.10
CA ALA A 26 11.64 7.16 4.33
C ALA A 26 12.27 7.66 3.03
N ALA A 27 12.64 6.76 2.12
CA ALA A 27 13.17 7.13 0.81
C ALA A 27 12.15 7.86 -0.08
N ILE A 28 10.88 7.44 -0.05
CA ILE A 28 9.80 8.12 -0.77
C ILE A 28 9.58 9.53 -0.21
N ILE A 29 9.50 9.68 1.11
CA ILE A 29 9.32 10.98 1.78
C ILE A 29 10.50 11.91 1.46
N ALA A 30 11.74 11.43 1.60
CA ALA A 30 12.92 12.22 1.29
C ALA A 30 12.90 12.75 -0.15
N ARG A 31 12.48 11.91 -1.11
CA ARG A 31 12.34 12.36 -2.51
C ARG A 31 11.24 13.41 -2.68
N MET A 32 10.11 13.29 -1.98
CA MET A 32 9.04 14.29 -2.03
C MET A 32 9.50 15.64 -1.45
N GLU A 33 10.31 15.64 -0.40
CA GLU A 33 10.85 16.85 0.23
C GLU A 33 11.90 17.57 -0.63
N GLU A 34 12.61 16.85 -1.51
CA GLU A 34 13.56 17.40 -2.47
C GLU A 34 12.88 18.19 -3.61
N CYS A 35 11.59 17.99 -3.84
CA CYS A 35 10.86 18.65 -4.93
C CYS A 35 10.66 20.15 -4.62
N PRO A 36 11.13 21.07 -5.49
CA PRO A 36 11.11 22.51 -5.21
C PRO A 36 9.71 23.14 -5.26
N ASN A 37 8.73 22.46 -5.87
CA ASN A 37 7.35 22.92 -5.98
C ASN A 37 6.39 21.74 -6.27
N ALA A 38 5.09 22.04 -6.30
CA ALA A 38 4.03 21.05 -6.51
C ALA A 38 4.06 20.39 -7.91
N GLU A 39 4.50 21.11 -8.94
CA GLU A 39 4.61 20.57 -10.31
C GLU A 39 5.71 19.50 -10.36
N ALA A 40 6.89 19.80 -9.80
CA ALA A 40 7.97 18.83 -9.67
C ALA A 40 7.58 17.63 -8.80
N LEU A 41 6.87 17.84 -7.69
CA LEU A 41 6.35 16.75 -6.86
C LEU A 41 5.40 15.82 -7.63
N ASN A 42 4.51 16.40 -8.43
CA ASN A 42 3.57 15.65 -9.26
C ASN A 42 4.29 14.80 -10.30
N ASP A 43 5.20 15.42 -11.06
CA ASP A 43 5.84 14.81 -12.23
C ASP A 43 6.95 13.82 -11.85
N GLU A 44 7.68 14.09 -10.77
CA GLU A 44 8.85 13.30 -10.38
C GLU A 44 8.53 12.17 -9.38
N VAL A 45 7.42 12.28 -8.64
CA VAL A 45 7.10 11.31 -7.57
C VAL A 45 5.69 10.76 -7.67
N ILE A 46 4.67 11.61 -7.66
CA ILE A 46 3.27 11.15 -7.56
C ILE A 46 2.87 10.36 -8.82
N MET A 47 3.13 10.91 -10.00
CA MET A 47 2.82 10.21 -11.26
C MET A 47 3.61 8.92 -11.46
N PRO A 48 4.94 8.90 -11.26
CA PRO A 48 5.69 7.66 -11.29
C PRO A 48 5.20 6.61 -10.29
N LEU A 49 4.82 7.01 -9.08
CA LEU A 49 4.29 6.10 -8.05
C LEU A 49 2.95 5.49 -8.48
N ILE A 50 2.00 6.31 -8.95
CA ILE A 50 0.69 5.84 -9.41
C ILE A 50 0.84 4.92 -10.62
N LEU A 51 1.67 5.28 -11.61
CA LEU A 51 1.95 4.42 -12.76
C LEU A 51 2.62 3.10 -12.35
N ALA A 52 3.49 3.11 -11.34
CA ALA A 52 4.08 1.89 -10.81
C ALA A 52 3.01 1.01 -10.14
N LEU A 53 2.10 1.61 -9.37
CA LEU A 53 0.96 0.91 -8.76
C LEU A 53 0.05 0.31 -9.85
N GLU A 54 -0.31 1.10 -10.86
CA GLU A 54 -1.12 0.66 -12.01
C GLU A 54 -0.48 -0.54 -12.71
N LYS A 55 0.81 -0.45 -13.08
CA LYS A 55 1.52 -1.55 -13.76
C LYS A 55 1.58 -2.82 -12.92
N VAL A 56 1.79 -2.69 -11.61
CA VAL A 56 1.81 -3.85 -10.70
C VAL A 56 0.42 -4.45 -10.54
N CYS A 57 -0.61 -3.62 -10.41
CA CYS A 57 -2.01 -4.04 -10.35
C CYS A 57 -2.40 -4.76 -11.65
N GLU A 58 -2.15 -4.16 -12.81
CA GLU A 58 -2.39 -4.73 -14.14
C GLU A 58 -1.70 -6.09 -14.29
N ALA A 59 -0.40 -6.16 -14.00
CA ALA A 59 0.37 -7.40 -14.09
C ALA A 59 -0.12 -8.52 -13.16
N ARG A 60 -0.85 -8.17 -12.10
CA ARG A 60 -1.43 -9.11 -11.13
C ARG A 60 -2.93 -9.34 -11.33
N GLY A 61 -3.55 -8.68 -12.32
CA GLY A 61 -4.99 -8.74 -12.56
C GLY A 61 -5.84 -8.00 -11.53
N TYR A 62 -5.27 -7.05 -10.77
CA TYR A 62 -6.01 -6.18 -9.87
C TYR A 62 -6.53 -4.96 -10.62
N LEU A 63 -7.74 -4.52 -10.28
CA LEU A 63 -8.26 -3.22 -10.71
C LEU A 63 -7.83 -2.15 -9.70
N MET A 64 -7.04 -1.18 -10.14
CA MET A 64 -6.77 0.02 -9.35
C MET A 64 -7.97 0.97 -9.50
N ASN A 65 -8.79 1.07 -8.44
CA ASN A 65 -9.98 1.92 -8.48
C ASN A 65 -9.64 3.36 -8.04
N ILE A 66 -9.76 4.30 -8.96
CA ILE A 66 -9.70 5.75 -8.71
C ILE A 66 -11.04 6.30 -9.20
N TYR A 67 -11.89 6.76 -8.27
CA TYR A 67 -13.23 7.24 -8.60
C TYR A 67 -13.32 8.77 -8.42
N GLY A 68 -13.40 9.50 -9.55
CA GLY A 68 -13.46 10.97 -9.57
C GLY A 68 -12.13 11.64 -9.18
N ASP A 69 -12.18 12.88 -8.67
CA ASP A 69 -11.01 13.66 -8.23
C ASP A 69 -10.43 13.20 -6.88
N ARG A 70 -10.90 12.06 -6.33
CA ARG A 70 -10.52 11.57 -5.01
C ARG A 70 -10.19 10.08 -5.07
N SER A 71 -9.00 9.72 -4.59
CA SER A 71 -8.61 8.33 -4.36
C SER A 71 -8.84 7.95 -2.90
N ASN A 72 -9.63 6.91 -2.64
CA ASN A 72 -9.68 6.30 -1.31
C ASN A 72 -8.67 5.14 -1.27
N ILE A 73 -7.58 5.31 -0.53
CA ILE A 73 -6.67 4.22 -0.19
C ILE A 73 -7.05 3.74 1.21
N THR A 74 -7.75 2.62 1.29
CA THR A 74 -8.14 2.02 2.57
C THR A 74 -7.28 0.80 2.84
N VAL A 75 -6.55 0.82 3.95
CA VAL A 75 -5.79 -0.33 4.46
C VAL A 75 -6.65 -1.01 5.52
N THR A 76 -6.92 -2.29 5.34
CA THR A 76 -7.82 -3.06 6.22
C THR A 76 -7.15 -4.35 6.69
N THR A 77 -7.58 -4.87 7.83
CA THR A 77 -7.24 -6.25 8.21
C THR A 77 -8.02 -7.24 7.32
N PRO A 78 -7.59 -8.50 7.21
CA PRO A 78 -8.33 -9.52 6.47
C PRO A 78 -9.78 -9.70 6.95
N ASP A 79 -9.99 -9.54 8.26
CA ASP A 79 -11.29 -9.71 8.92
C ASP A 79 -12.23 -8.52 8.65
N ASP A 80 -11.68 -7.31 8.47
CA ASP A 80 -12.45 -6.09 8.23
C ASP A 80 -12.72 -5.83 6.72
N ALA A 81 -11.97 -6.49 5.83
CA ALA A 81 -12.03 -6.27 4.39
C ALA A 81 -13.42 -6.61 3.81
N GLU A 82 -14.03 -7.70 4.25
CA GLU A 82 -15.35 -8.16 3.81
C GLU A 82 -16.46 -7.19 4.28
N THR A 83 -16.35 -6.70 5.51
CA THR A 83 -17.30 -5.72 6.07
C THR A 83 -17.23 -4.39 5.31
N ILE A 84 -16.02 -3.92 4.99
CA ILE A 84 -15.80 -2.68 4.25
C ILE A 84 -16.25 -2.84 2.79
N TYR A 85 -16.05 -4.02 2.18
CA TYR A 85 -16.59 -4.34 0.87
C TYR A 85 -18.12 -4.27 0.85
N HIS A 86 -18.80 -4.93 1.79
CA HIS A 86 -20.26 -4.92 1.85
C HIS A 86 -20.83 -3.53 2.13
N LEU A 87 -20.15 -2.71 2.94
CA LEU A 87 -20.53 -1.32 3.19
C LEU A 87 -20.44 -0.46 1.91
N ILE A 88 -19.41 -0.71 1.08
CA ILE A 88 -19.26 -0.04 -0.21
C ILE A 88 -20.35 -0.50 -1.19
N GLU A 89 -20.60 -1.81 -1.27
CA GLU A 89 -21.66 -2.36 -2.13
C GLU A 89 -23.05 -1.83 -1.74
N GLU A 90 -23.39 -1.82 -0.44
CA GLU A 90 -24.67 -1.29 0.05
C GLU A 90 -24.83 0.20 -0.28
N TYR A 91 -23.75 0.98 -0.14
CA TYR A 91 -23.74 2.40 -0.50
C TYR A 91 -23.95 2.63 -2.00
N LEU A 92 -23.35 1.79 -2.85
CA LEU A 92 -23.50 1.85 -4.31
C LEU A 92 -24.87 1.38 -4.78
N ASP A 93 -25.42 0.33 -4.17
CA ASP A 93 -26.77 -0.18 -4.48
C ASP A 93 -27.86 0.84 -4.09
N THR A 94 -27.67 1.56 -2.98
CA THR A 94 -28.58 2.63 -2.55
C THR A 94 -28.57 3.81 -3.52
N SER A 95 -27.43 4.09 -4.14
CA SER A 95 -27.27 5.20 -5.09
C SER A 95 -27.65 4.84 -6.54
N ALA A 96 -28.06 3.60 -6.81
CA ALA A 96 -28.62 3.16 -8.10
C ALA A 96 -30.16 3.19 -8.16
N LEU A 97 -30.83 3.54 -7.05
CA LEU A 97 -32.30 3.62 -6.93
C LEU A 97 -32.85 5.07 -6.93
N ASP A 98 -31.98 6.08 -7.01
CA ASP A 98 -32.30 7.52 -7.12
C ASP A 98 -31.98 8.09 -8.52
#